data_AF-A0A2P7B6M8-F1
#
_entry.id   AF-A0A2P7B6M8-F1
#
_cell.length_a   1.000
_cell.length_b   1.000
_cell.length_c   1.000
_cell.angle_alpha   90.00
_cell.angle_beta   90.00
_cell.angle_gamma   90.00
#
_symmetry.space_group_name_H-M   'P 1'
#
loop_
_entity.id
_entity.type
_entity.pdbx_description
1 polymer ?
#
loop_
_entity_poly.entity_id
_entity_poly.type
_entity_poly.pdbx_seq_one_letter_code
_entity_poly.pdbx_strand_id
1 'polypeptide(L)'
;MFAVENALRSVLADYLEECFGRMDWWTLIRNARLNGQTYAAFPNILGTPVNPAFVKAVWRVFDNMTVAQHINDVTGPNKTDEFYYCLTLGELWTIMQADWPLIRDMFASDAALGFTFTKTMFNHTMRVIKETRNELFHSNPIKERKKIFEACERILNGLQFHLGDYDHDLGAAQYVRVSPTVARAQRHVIPAR
;
A
#
# COMPACT_ATOMS: atom_id res chain seq x y z
N MET A 1 -2.14 -0.88 11.11
CA MET A 1 -2.07 0.14 10.04
C MET A 1 -0.80 -0.04 9.21
N PHE A 2 0.40 0.29 9.72
CA PHE A 2 1.65 0.11 8.97
C PHE A 2 1.88 -1.33 8.49
N ALA A 3 1.59 -2.33 9.34
CA ALA A 3 1.66 -3.75 8.96
C ALA A 3 0.79 -4.07 7.72
N VAL A 4 -0.45 -3.59 7.69
CA VAL A 4 -1.37 -3.78 6.55
C VAL A 4 -0.84 -3.09 5.29
N GLU A 5 -0.36 -1.86 5.43
CA GLU A 5 0.20 -1.08 4.33
C GLU A 5 1.43 -1.75 3.71
N ASN A 6 2.31 -2.32 4.53
CA ASN A 6 3.49 -3.04 4.06
C ASN A 6 3.10 -4.39 3.43
N ALA A 7 2.24 -5.17 4.09
CA ALA A 7 1.76 -6.44 3.58
C ALA A 7 1.09 -6.29 2.19
N LEU A 8 0.23 -5.26 2.03
CA LEU A 8 -0.40 -4.97 0.74
C LEU A 8 0.62 -4.63 -0.34
N ARG A 9 1.66 -3.84 -0.04
CA ARG A 9 2.69 -3.49 -1.02
C ARG A 9 3.50 -4.71 -1.44
N SER A 10 4.02 -5.46 -0.47
CA SER A 10 4.87 -6.62 -0.74
C SER A 10 4.11 -7.71 -1.49
N VAL A 11 2.95 -8.13 -1.00
CA VAL A 11 2.18 -9.19 -1.68
C VAL A 11 1.72 -8.75 -3.08
N LEU A 12 1.35 -7.48 -3.26
CA LEU A 12 0.98 -6.98 -4.58
C LEU A 12 2.17 -6.92 -5.55
N ALA A 13 3.38 -6.62 -5.05
CA ALA A 13 4.59 -6.62 -5.85
C ALA A 13 4.89 -8.04 -6.37
N ASP A 14 5.01 -8.99 -5.45
CA ASP A 14 5.29 -10.40 -5.76
C ASP A 14 4.22 -10.99 -6.69
N TYR A 15 2.94 -10.79 -6.35
CA TYR A 15 1.84 -11.34 -7.13
C TYR A 15 1.79 -10.81 -8.57
N LEU A 16 2.00 -9.50 -8.76
CA LEU A 16 1.97 -8.92 -10.10
C LEU A 16 3.25 -9.22 -10.89
N GLU A 17 4.40 -9.41 -10.22
CA GLU A 17 5.59 -9.96 -10.85
C GLU A 17 5.28 -11.33 -11.47
N GLU A 18 4.67 -12.25 -10.70
CA GLU A 18 4.30 -13.57 -11.19
C GLU A 18 3.28 -13.49 -12.34
N CYS A 19 2.23 -12.67 -12.19
CA CYS A 19 1.18 -12.54 -13.20
C CYS A 19 1.66 -11.95 -14.54
N PHE A 20 2.61 -11.03 -14.50
CA PHE A 20 3.15 -10.36 -15.69
C PHE A 20 4.48 -10.95 -16.15
N GLY A 21 5.09 -11.85 -15.37
CA GLY A 21 6.37 -12.49 -15.64
C GLY A 21 7.59 -11.58 -15.45
N ARG A 22 7.45 -10.47 -14.72
CA ARG A 22 8.51 -9.47 -14.53
C ARG A 22 8.19 -8.46 -13.41
N MET A 23 9.11 -8.27 -12.47
CA MET A 23 9.04 -7.27 -11.39
C MET A 23 8.77 -5.83 -11.87
N ASP A 24 9.46 -5.41 -12.94
CA ASP A 24 9.43 -4.04 -13.45
C ASP A 24 8.40 -3.82 -14.57
N TRP A 25 7.32 -4.61 -14.62
CA TRP A 25 6.25 -4.51 -15.63
C TRP A 25 5.70 -3.08 -15.77
N TRP A 26 5.64 -2.32 -14.68
CA TRP A 26 5.14 -0.94 -14.61
C TRP A 26 5.99 0.04 -15.44
N THR A 27 7.25 -0.31 -15.73
CA THR A 27 8.14 0.50 -16.57
C THR A 27 7.64 0.60 -18.01
N LEU A 28 6.87 -0.38 -18.49
CA LEU A 28 6.24 -0.35 -19.81
C LEU A 28 5.26 0.81 -19.93
N ILE A 29 4.41 0.97 -18.92
CA ILE A 29 3.42 2.06 -18.83
C ILE A 29 4.15 3.41 -18.70
N ARG A 30 5.14 3.49 -17.80
CA ARG A 30 5.96 4.70 -17.63
C ARG A 30 6.63 5.13 -18.95
N ASN A 31 7.27 4.20 -19.65
CA ASN A 31 8.00 4.48 -20.89
C ASN A 31 7.06 4.89 -22.03
N ALA A 32 5.92 4.22 -22.18
CA ALA A 32 4.92 4.59 -23.17
C ALA A 32 4.37 6.00 -22.93
N ARG A 33 4.14 6.36 -21.65
CA ARG A 33 3.78 7.72 -21.27
C ARG A 33 4.85 8.74 -21.67
N LEU A 34 6.12 8.47 -21.38
CA LEU A 34 7.24 9.34 -21.78
C LEU A 34 7.37 9.48 -23.30
N ASN A 35 6.97 8.45 -24.05
CA ASN A 35 6.92 8.45 -25.51
C ASN A 35 5.62 9.04 -26.10
N GLY A 36 4.79 9.71 -25.28
CA GLY A 36 3.59 10.41 -25.75
C GLY A 36 2.41 9.50 -26.08
N GLN A 37 2.42 8.24 -25.67
CA GLN A 37 1.25 7.36 -25.81
C GLN A 37 0.19 7.66 -24.75
N THR A 38 -0.94 6.93 -24.81
CA THR A 38 -2.01 7.01 -23.80
C THR A 38 -2.27 5.64 -23.20
N TYR A 39 -2.95 5.61 -22.04
CA TYR A 39 -3.29 4.35 -21.36
C TYR A 39 -4.12 3.38 -22.21
N ALA A 40 -4.79 3.85 -23.27
CA ALA A 40 -5.54 3.00 -24.20
C ALA A 40 -4.63 2.10 -25.05
N ALA A 41 -3.32 2.34 -25.09
CA ALA A 41 -2.36 1.54 -25.83
C ALA A 41 -2.05 0.17 -25.19
N PHE A 42 -2.58 -0.11 -24.00
CA PHE A 42 -2.30 -1.32 -23.22
C PHE A 42 -3.55 -2.17 -23.01
N PRO A 43 -3.98 -2.96 -24.02
CA PRO A 43 -5.03 -3.96 -23.83
C PRO A 43 -4.55 -5.16 -22.98
N ASN A 44 -3.24 -5.34 -22.85
CA ASN A 44 -2.58 -6.35 -22.03
C ASN A 44 -1.24 -5.80 -21.51
N ILE A 45 -0.71 -6.43 -20.47
CA ILE A 45 0.64 -6.22 -19.96
C ILE A 45 1.38 -7.54 -20.10
N LEU A 46 2.42 -7.57 -20.93
CA LEU A 46 3.24 -8.77 -21.19
C LEU A 46 2.40 -10.00 -21.58
N GLY A 47 1.34 -9.80 -22.37
CA GLY A 47 0.45 -10.88 -22.81
C GLY A 47 -0.69 -11.20 -21.84
N THR A 48 -0.65 -10.73 -20.60
CA THR A 48 -1.72 -10.89 -19.62
C THR A 48 -2.79 -9.81 -19.82
N PRO A 49 -4.04 -10.17 -20.16
CA PRO A 49 -5.13 -9.20 -20.29
C PRO A 49 -5.36 -8.46 -18.97
N VAL A 50 -5.56 -7.15 -19.05
CA VAL A 50 -5.86 -6.31 -17.88
C VAL A 50 -7.02 -5.37 -18.18
N ASN A 51 -7.77 -5.01 -17.15
CA ASN A 51 -8.81 -4.00 -17.27
C ASN A 51 -8.20 -2.63 -17.63
N PRO A 52 -8.74 -1.89 -18.61
CA PRO A 52 -8.28 -0.53 -18.92
C PRO A 52 -8.27 0.42 -17.71
N ALA A 53 -9.16 0.21 -16.73
CA ALA A 53 -9.18 0.97 -15.49
C ALA A 53 -7.92 0.76 -14.65
N PHE A 54 -7.31 -0.43 -14.68
CA PHE A 54 -6.07 -0.74 -13.97
C PHE A 54 -4.90 0.01 -14.58
N VAL A 55 -4.75 -0.06 -15.91
CA VAL A 55 -3.72 0.71 -16.63
C VAL A 55 -3.90 2.20 -16.34
N LYS A 56 -5.13 2.71 -16.40
CA LYS A 56 -5.43 4.11 -16.10
C LYS A 56 -5.07 4.49 -14.66
N ALA A 57 -5.30 3.60 -13.69
CA ALA A 57 -4.93 3.84 -12.29
C ALA A 57 -3.41 3.94 -12.13
N VAL A 58 -2.65 3.00 -12.70
CA VAL A 58 -1.18 3.01 -12.70
C VAL A 58 -0.64 4.24 -13.44
N TRP A 59 -1.22 4.58 -14.59
CA TRP A 59 -0.85 5.77 -15.36
C TRP A 59 -0.99 7.05 -14.55
N ARG A 60 -2.10 7.17 -13.80
CA ARG A 60 -2.40 8.32 -12.95
C ARG A 60 -1.39 8.49 -11.81
N VAL A 61 -0.81 7.39 -11.30
CA VAL A 61 0.29 7.48 -10.33
C VAL A 61 1.45 8.28 -10.92
N PHE A 62 1.87 7.95 -12.14
CA PHE A 62 2.95 8.68 -12.81
C PHE A 62 2.57 10.12 -13.15
N ASP A 63 1.30 10.40 -13.48
CA ASP A 63 0.83 11.78 -13.69
C ASP A 63 0.88 12.63 -12.42
N ASN A 64 0.58 12.04 -11.27
CA ASN A 64 0.53 12.74 -9.99
C ASN A 64 1.87 12.74 -9.24
N MET A 65 2.88 12.03 -9.74
CA MET A 65 4.17 11.91 -9.08
C MET A 65 4.96 13.22 -9.21
N THR A 66 5.00 13.99 -8.12
CA THR A 66 5.67 15.30 -8.06
C THR A 66 6.93 15.30 -7.20
N VAL A 67 7.12 14.27 -6.36
CA VAL A 67 8.27 14.15 -5.46
C VAL A 67 9.49 13.70 -6.25
N ALA A 68 10.53 14.55 -6.31
CA ALA A 68 11.75 14.27 -7.07
C ALA A 68 12.42 12.93 -6.69
N GLN A 69 12.42 12.59 -5.39
CA GLN A 69 12.94 11.30 -4.93
C GLN A 69 12.17 10.13 -5.54
N HIS A 70 10.83 10.13 -5.47
CA HIS A 70 10.01 9.07 -6.06
C HIS A 70 10.23 8.96 -7.57
N ILE A 71 10.35 10.10 -8.27
CA ILE A 71 10.65 10.12 -9.71
C ILE A 71 12.00 9.44 -9.97
N ASN A 72 13.03 9.75 -9.18
CA ASN A 72 14.35 9.13 -9.30
C ASN A 72 14.29 7.63 -8.98
N ASP A 73 13.56 7.22 -7.95
CA ASP A 73 13.42 5.82 -7.56
C ASP A 73 12.78 5.01 -8.71
N VAL A 74 11.71 5.53 -9.31
CA VAL A 74 11.04 4.85 -10.43
C VAL A 74 11.66 5.12 -11.79
N THR A 75 12.76 5.86 -11.93
CA THR A 75 13.46 6.06 -13.21
C THR A 75 14.91 5.60 -13.18
N GLY A 76 15.43 5.34 -11.98
CA GLY A 76 16.80 4.94 -11.70
C GLY A 76 17.16 3.54 -12.20
N PRO A 77 18.40 3.10 -11.91
CA PRO A 77 18.93 1.82 -12.36
C PRO A 77 18.28 0.62 -11.66
N ASN A 78 17.79 0.81 -10.42
CA ASN A 78 17.09 -0.23 -9.67
C ASN A 78 15.60 -0.13 -10.00
N LYS A 79 15.11 -1.07 -10.81
CA LYS A 79 13.70 -1.15 -11.21
C LYS A 79 13.17 -2.49 -10.75
N THR A 80 12.81 -2.57 -9.49
CA THR A 80 12.19 -3.74 -8.87
C THR A 80 10.91 -3.27 -8.18
N ASP A 81 11.00 -3.01 -6.89
CA ASP A 81 9.85 -2.76 -6.01
C ASP A 81 9.60 -1.27 -5.75
N GLU A 82 10.49 -0.39 -6.22
CA GLU A 82 10.51 1.05 -5.95
C GLU A 82 9.16 1.71 -6.28
N PHE A 83 8.49 1.25 -7.33
CA PHE A 83 7.16 1.72 -7.69
C PHE A 83 6.15 1.58 -6.55
N TYR A 84 6.12 0.43 -5.87
CA TYR A 84 5.16 0.15 -4.80
C TYR A 84 5.41 0.98 -3.55
N TYR A 85 6.68 1.28 -3.24
CA TYR A 85 7.04 2.18 -2.15
C TYR A 85 6.63 3.63 -2.41
N CYS A 86 6.58 4.05 -3.67
CA CYS A 86 6.12 5.38 -4.06
C CYS A 86 4.59 5.55 -3.95
N LEU A 87 3.83 4.46 -3.84
CA LEU A 87 2.37 4.51 -3.80
C LEU A 87 1.87 4.94 -2.42
N THR A 88 0.94 5.89 -2.42
CA THR A 88 0.07 6.13 -1.27
C THR A 88 -0.91 4.97 -1.08
N LEU A 89 -1.45 4.82 0.14
CA LEU A 89 -2.52 3.85 0.41
C LEU A 89 -3.74 4.04 -0.52
N GLY A 90 -4.04 5.30 -0.89
CA GLY A 90 -5.13 5.61 -1.81
C GLY A 90 -4.86 5.13 -3.23
N GLU A 91 -3.62 5.21 -3.70
CA GLU A 91 -3.22 4.74 -5.03
C GLU A 91 -3.19 3.21 -5.07
N LEU A 92 -2.61 2.55 -4.06
CA LEU A 92 -2.67 1.09 -3.90
C LEU A 92 -4.11 0.59 -3.98
N TRP A 93 -5.00 1.16 -3.17
CA TRP A 93 -6.42 0.81 -3.20
C TRP A 93 -7.02 1.03 -4.60
N THR A 94 -6.72 2.16 -5.24
CA THR A 94 -7.28 2.48 -6.57
C THR A 94 -6.82 1.48 -7.63
N ILE A 95 -5.55 1.08 -7.63
CA ILE A 95 -5.02 0.06 -8.54
C ILE A 95 -5.70 -1.29 -8.28
N MET A 96 -5.72 -1.74 -7.03
CA MET A 96 -6.27 -3.05 -6.65
C MET A 96 -7.76 -3.19 -6.99
N GLN A 97 -8.56 -2.15 -6.74
CA GLN A 97 -9.98 -2.22 -7.06
C GLN A 97 -10.29 -2.08 -8.56
N ALA A 98 -9.35 -1.56 -9.36
CA ALA A 98 -9.58 -1.29 -10.77
C ALA A 98 -9.67 -2.58 -11.59
N ASP A 99 -8.96 -3.62 -11.19
CA ASP A 99 -9.07 -4.97 -11.76
C ASP A 99 -9.20 -6.03 -10.67
N TRP A 100 -10.34 -6.00 -9.98
CA TRP A 100 -10.62 -6.94 -8.89
C TRP A 100 -10.52 -8.42 -9.29
N PRO A 101 -11.01 -8.87 -10.47
CA PRO A 101 -10.84 -10.27 -10.89
C PRO A 101 -9.37 -10.72 -10.91
N LEU A 102 -8.48 -9.89 -11.47
CA LEU A 102 -7.03 -10.16 -11.43
C LEU A 102 -6.49 -10.17 -10.01
N ILE A 103 -6.87 -9.17 -9.20
CA ILE A 103 -6.30 -8.93 -7.88
C ILE A 103 -6.83 -9.89 -6.81
N ARG A 104 -8.02 -10.49 -7.01
CA ARG A 104 -8.64 -11.37 -6.03
C ARG A 104 -7.72 -12.54 -5.66
N ASP A 105 -6.98 -13.08 -6.61
CA ASP A 105 -6.20 -14.31 -6.39
C ASP A 105 -4.90 -14.07 -5.61
N MET A 106 -4.51 -12.82 -5.35
CA MET A 106 -3.45 -12.51 -4.39
C MET A 106 -3.87 -12.80 -2.93
N PHE A 107 -5.17 -12.91 -2.68
CA PHE A 107 -5.73 -13.23 -1.36
C PHE A 107 -6.09 -14.71 -1.28
N ALA A 108 -6.05 -15.26 -0.08
CA ALA A 108 -6.49 -16.62 0.22
C ALA A 108 -7.89 -16.91 -0.35
N SER A 109 -8.10 -18.17 -0.72
CA SER A 109 -9.38 -18.61 -1.30
C SER A 109 -10.52 -18.44 -0.30
N ASP A 110 -11.75 -18.27 -0.80
CA ASP A 110 -12.95 -18.15 0.05
C ASP A 110 -13.11 -19.35 0.99
N ALA A 111 -12.68 -20.54 0.55
CA ALA A 111 -12.69 -21.75 1.36
C ALA A 111 -11.71 -21.67 2.54
N ALA A 112 -10.50 -21.15 2.33
CA ALA A 112 -9.52 -20.94 3.39
C ALA A 112 -9.98 -19.85 4.38
N LEU A 113 -10.67 -18.83 3.89
CA LEU A 113 -11.18 -17.73 4.70
C LEU A 113 -12.47 -18.07 5.47
N GLY A 114 -13.23 -19.06 5.01
CA GLY A 114 -14.56 -19.38 5.55
C GLY A 114 -15.65 -18.36 5.19
N PHE A 115 -15.38 -17.44 4.27
CA PHE A 115 -16.34 -16.46 3.77
C PHE A 115 -15.96 -15.98 2.36
N THR A 116 -16.93 -15.42 1.63
CA THR A 116 -16.69 -14.83 0.31
C THR A 116 -16.04 -13.46 0.42
N PHE A 117 -14.78 -13.35 -0.01
CA PHE A 117 -14.06 -12.08 0.00
C PHE A 117 -14.35 -11.30 -1.28
N THR A 118 -15.41 -10.49 -1.25
CA THR A 118 -15.89 -9.72 -2.40
C THR A 118 -15.17 -8.37 -2.56
N LYS A 119 -15.20 -7.82 -3.79
CA LYS A 119 -14.76 -6.44 -4.08
C LYS A 119 -15.40 -5.41 -3.14
N THR A 120 -16.69 -5.55 -2.87
CA THR A 120 -17.44 -4.65 -1.98
C THR A 120 -16.88 -4.69 -0.56
N MET A 121 -16.58 -5.90 -0.06
CA MET A 121 -16.00 -6.10 1.26
C MET A 121 -14.59 -5.51 1.34
N PHE A 122 -13.75 -5.75 0.33
CA PHE A 122 -12.42 -5.14 0.22
C PHE A 122 -12.52 -3.61 0.24
N ASN A 123 -13.36 -3.02 -0.61
CA ASN A 123 -13.52 -1.57 -0.71
C ASN A 123 -14.05 -0.94 0.60
N HIS A 124 -15.00 -1.58 1.27
CA HIS A 124 -15.48 -1.09 2.57
C HIS A 124 -14.37 -1.15 3.63
N THR A 125 -13.60 -2.23 3.64
CA THR A 125 -12.50 -2.43 4.59
C THR A 125 -11.38 -1.42 4.35
N MET A 126 -10.94 -1.22 3.10
CA MET A 126 -9.95 -0.21 2.72
C MET A 126 -10.39 1.22 3.03
N ARG A 127 -11.69 1.52 2.93
CA ARG A 127 -12.24 2.82 3.34
C ARG A 127 -12.01 3.09 4.83
N VAL A 128 -12.37 2.14 5.69
CA VAL A 128 -12.17 2.26 7.15
C VAL A 128 -10.69 2.48 7.48
N ILE A 129 -9.81 1.71 6.84
CA ILE A 129 -8.35 1.82 7.01
C ILE A 129 -7.87 3.21 6.57
N LYS A 130 -8.24 3.66 5.36
CA LYS A 130 -7.81 4.97 4.82
C LYS A 130 -8.31 6.14 5.66
N GLU A 131 -9.57 6.13 6.08
CA GLU A 131 -10.14 7.16 6.96
C GLU A 131 -9.36 7.23 8.28
N THR A 132 -9.08 6.08 8.88
CA THR A 132 -8.28 6.00 10.11
C THR A 132 -6.85 6.51 9.91
N ARG A 133 -6.21 6.18 8.79
CA ARG A 133 -4.89 6.68 8.43
C ARG A 133 -4.89 8.20 8.36
N ASN A 134 -5.94 8.79 7.79
CA ASN A 134 -6.09 10.24 7.74
C ASN A 134 -6.30 10.85 9.14
N GLU A 135 -7.14 10.25 9.99
CA GLU A 135 -7.31 10.71 11.39
C GLU A 135 -5.97 10.69 12.15
N LEU A 136 -5.18 9.61 12.00
CA LEU A 136 -3.84 9.50 12.59
C LEU A 136 -2.90 10.59 12.10
N PHE A 137 -2.91 10.87 10.79
CA PHE A 137 -2.07 11.92 10.19
C PHE A 137 -2.39 13.31 10.77
N HIS A 138 -3.66 13.56 11.10
CA HIS A 138 -4.09 14.81 11.73
C HIS A 138 -4.04 14.79 13.27
N SER A 139 -3.47 13.73 13.87
CA SER A 139 -3.41 13.55 15.33
C SER A 139 -4.79 13.57 16.01
N ASN A 140 -5.83 13.18 15.28
CA ASN A 140 -7.19 13.13 15.80
C ASN A 140 -7.41 11.86 16.65
N PRO A 141 -8.29 11.91 17.67
CA PRO A 141 -8.63 10.74 18.46
C PRO A 141 -9.31 9.65 17.62
N ILE A 142 -8.78 8.44 17.65
CA ILE A 142 -9.43 7.27 17.07
C ILE A 142 -10.56 6.80 17.98
N LYS A 143 -11.81 6.99 17.53
CA LYS A 143 -13.02 6.64 18.30
C LYS A 143 -13.34 5.14 18.27
N GLU A 144 -13.24 4.49 17.11
CA GLU A 144 -13.73 3.12 16.86
C GLU A 144 -12.59 2.11 16.69
N ARG A 145 -11.70 1.98 17.70
CA ARG A 145 -10.48 1.15 17.60
C ARG A 145 -10.76 -0.32 17.26
N LYS A 146 -11.83 -0.90 17.80
CA LYS A 146 -12.21 -2.29 17.53
C LYS A 146 -12.52 -2.52 16.05
N LYS A 147 -13.32 -1.64 15.45
CA LYS A 147 -13.67 -1.68 14.02
C LYS A 147 -12.42 -1.60 13.12
N ILE A 148 -11.44 -0.81 13.54
CA ILE A 148 -10.17 -0.63 12.81
C ILE A 148 -9.32 -1.89 12.90
N PHE A 149 -9.22 -2.47 14.10
CA PHE A 149 -8.54 -3.74 14.30
C PHE A 149 -9.15 -4.83 13.42
N GLU A 150 -10.47 -5.00 13.45
CA GLU A 150 -11.19 -5.96 12.61
C GLU A 150 -10.99 -5.71 11.12
N ALA A 151 -10.93 -4.44 10.69
CA ALA A 151 -10.65 -4.09 9.31
C ALA A 151 -9.22 -4.44 8.90
N CYS A 152 -8.23 -4.14 9.74
CA CYS A 152 -6.83 -4.50 9.49
C CYS A 152 -6.66 -6.02 9.43
N GLU A 153 -7.21 -6.73 10.41
CA GLU A 153 -7.13 -8.18 10.52
C GLU A 153 -7.81 -8.86 9.34
N ARG A 154 -8.94 -8.34 8.83
CA ARG A 154 -9.59 -8.90 7.65
C ARG A 154 -8.69 -8.86 6.42
N ILE A 155 -7.96 -7.76 6.19
CA ILE A 155 -7.01 -7.67 5.08
C ILE A 155 -5.84 -8.63 5.30
N LEU A 156 -5.24 -8.61 6.49
CA LEU A 156 -4.08 -9.46 6.81
C LEU A 156 -4.43 -10.95 6.72
N ASN A 157 -5.55 -11.38 7.28
CA ASN A 157 -6.03 -12.75 7.16
C ASN A 157 -6.26 -13.15 5.70
N GLY A 158 -6.78 -12.22 4.87
CA GLY A 158 -6.84 -12.37 3.42
C GLY A 158 -5.48 -12.62 2.78
N LEU A 159 -4.43 -12.00 3.30
CA LEU A 159 -3.04 -12.13 2.84
C LEU A 159 -2.26 -13.23 3.60
N GLN A 160 -2.96 -14.04 4.42
CA GLN A 160 -2.35 -15.08 5.28
C GLN A 160 -1.35 -14.55 6.32
N PHE A 161 -1.57 -13.32 6.79
CA PHE A 161 -0.86 -12.73 7.92
C PHE A 161 -1.79 -12.54 9.12
N HIS A 162 -1.20 -12.42 10.31
CA HIS A 162 -1.94 -12.18 11.54
C HIS A 162 -1.39 -10.93 12.26
N LEU A 163 -2.27 -10.03 12.71
CA LEU A 163 -1.80 -8.81 13.40
C LEU A 163 -1.15 -9.12 14.76
N GLY A 164 -1.55 -10.22 15.41
CA GLY A 164 -0.94 -10.66 16.66
C GLY A 164 0.54 -11.03 16.51
N ASP A 165 0.94 -11.59 15.37
CA ASP A 165 2.34 -11.92 15.10
C ASP A 165 3.19 -10.64 14.97
N TYR A 166 2.65 -9.62 14.29
CA TYR A 166 3.30 -8.31 14.24
C TYR A 166 3.41 -7.63 15.61
N ASP A 167 2.37 -7.74 16.45
CA ASP A 167 2.40 -7.17 17.81
C ASP A 167 3.43 -7.91 18.69
N HIS A 168 3.55 -9.22 18.52
CA HIS A 168 4.58 -10.02 19.19
C HIS A 168 5.99 -9.58 18.79
N ASP A 169 6.25 -9.42 17.49
CA ASP A 169 7.54 -8.95 16.96
C ASP A 169 7.87 -7.53 17.44
N LEU A 170 6.89 -6.62 17.45
CA LEU A 170 7.06 -5.27 17.96
C LEU A 170 7.29 -5.24 19.48
N GLY A 171 6.64 -6.12 20.24
CA GLY A 171 6.86 -6.27 21.67
C GLY A 171 8.25 -6.81 22.01
N ALA A 172 8.82 -7.63 21.12
CA ALA A 172 10.19 -8.11 21.22
C ALA A 172 11.23 -7.02 20.84
N ALA A 173 10.83 -6.03 20.04
CA ALA A 173 11.69 -4.89 19.71
C ALA A 173 11.89 -4.00 20.95
N GLN A 174 13.06 -4.11 21.59
CA GLN A 174 13.43 -3.22 22.68
C GLN A 174 13.57 -1.79 22.17
N TYR A 175 12.59 -0.93 22.46
CA TYR A 175 12.75 0.51 22.28
C TYR A 175 13.75 1.05 23.30
N VAL A 176 15.01 1.20 22.89
CA VAL A 176 15.97 2.00 23.64
C VAL A 176 15.57 3.45 23.43
N ARG A 177 14.93 4.05 24.43
CA ARG A 177 14.67 5.49 24.42
C ARG A 177 16.02 6.21 24.28
N VAL A 178 16.26 6.81 23.12
CA VAL A 178 17.42 7.67 22.92
C VAL A 178 17.28 8.80 23.91
N SER A 179 18.15 8.81 24.91
CA SER A 179 18.15 9.87 25.91
C SER A 179 18.53 11.15 25.17
N PRO A 180 17.68 12.19 25.16
CA PRO A 180 18.01 13.43 24.48
C PRO A 180 19.28 14.01 25.12
N THR A 181 20.31 14.19 24.32
CA THR A 181 21.61 14.78 24.72
C THR A 181 21.57 16.31 24.76
N VAL A 182 20.39 16.92 24.61
CA VAL A 182 20.24 18.37 24.54
C VAL A 182 20.43 18.98 25.92
N ALA A 183 21.52 19.74 26.08
CA ALA A 183 21.79 20.49 27.28
C ALA A 183 20.65 21.48 27.58
N ARG A 184 20.20 21.49 28.83
CA ARG A 184 19.16 22.42 29.28
C ARG A 184 19.72 23.84 29.29
N ALA A 185 19.07 24.76 28.56
CA ALA A 185 19.33 26.18 28.70
C ALA A 185 18.54 26.77 29.88
N GLN A 186 19.05 27.85 30.49
CA GLN A 186 18.35 28.53 31.61
C GLN A 186 16.92 28.95 31.28
N ARG A 187 16.63 29.29 30.02
CA ARG A 187 15.29 29.67 29.54
C ARG A 187 14.29 28.50 29.46
N HIS A 188 14.74 27.25 29.58
CA HIS A 188 13.86 26.08 29.49
C HIS A 188 13.10 25.88 30.81
N VAL A 189 11.80 26.16 30.75
CA VAL A 189 10.84 25.95 31.83
C VAL A 189 9.96 24.73 31.57
N ILE A 190 9.48 24.09 32.63
CA ILE A 190 8.48 23.02 32.55
C ILE A 190 7.11 23.72 32.42
N PRO A 191 6.24 23.37 31.44
CA PRO A 191 4.90 23.91 31.36
C PRO A 191 4.11 23.68 32.66
N ALA A 192 3.22 24.61 33.01
CA ALA A 192 2.34 24.46 34.16
C ALA A 192 1.47 23.19 34.02
N ARG A 193 1.28 22.48 35.14
CA ARG A 193 0.47 21.26 35.20
C ARG A 193 -1.02 21.58 35.24
#